data_AF-A0A9P1DMN9-F1
#
_entry.id   AF-A0A9P1DMN9-F1
#
_cell.length_a   1.000
_cell.length_b   1.000
_cell.length_c   1.000
_cell.angle_alpha   90.00
_cell.angle_beta   90.00
_cell.angle_gamma   90.00
#
_symmetry.space_group_name_H-M   'P 1'
#
loop_
_entity.id
_entity.type
_entity.pdbx_description
1 polymer ?
#
loop_
_entity_poly.entity_id
_entity_poly.type
_entity_poly.pdbx_seq_one_letter_code
_entity_poly.pdbx_strand_id
1 'polypeptide(L)'
;MGKMGEERQEEGEKHVNLNVGMKRASKFIADQMLEQRHLKVLHQILSTAWNRNGQVQSLSAAIALMGQYGVELPEEEVDRITSMEQDQQIAALVNRMPQDSNEQFQQFFLQLQLLVSTAMRVRDGLEDGTVEKVESALDDADSTGVTQHILRMAMVQAGNEATLQRQEYEAWVRETDEQMARLIRGQEDAMAAKKKLATLQARLQHDRDEHAEKASKVCMNFVTNSANSAKNACFQGWASWAKRAKQEGAIAKDYEDRLERIHHRLSSYRQSSLASMRSILDRKARAKITELMGEVLKLWQHVLDERKESDALSEQVEEMNSRLATAQGAQKETTRRVLERMNYASTMSLLLAAVEGWYLEVQDSKKQGDMQHLLAQAQSRLRAYLKGKNEASLKVLKMALGGCDTNIVTQAFACWKSHYSDAKDEAELEAAMRENDKVIQEYKSQHNKAAEAAMNRAARFYEENLLLEIFENWRIDSSVEGTVTRNQGKVDAKRQQLASVHQMFRSFAQQLESSLKKSVEAEKLERTAPLRRTRTLHKMDTGSVSLPDIHKASSPSPDWKAEVGQPRTAWG
;
A
#
# COMPACT_ATOMS: atom_id res chain seq x y z
N MET A 1 -16.06 -35.31 64.58
CA MET A 1 -15.62 -35.91 63.30
C MET A 1 -16.81 -36.20 62.37
N GLY A 2 -17.72 -35.26 62.11
CA GLY A 2 -18.90 -35.59 61.28
C GLY A 2 -19.72 -34.42 60.72
N LYS A 3 -19.15 -33.21 60.61
CA LYS A 3 -19.85 -32.05 60.00
C LYS A 3 -18.98 -31.18 59.08
N MET A 4 -17.74 -31.58 58.77
CA MET A 4 -16.89 -30.90 57.77
C MET A 4 -16.76 -31.71 56.47
N GLY A 5 -17.63 -32.71 56.26
CA GLY A 5 -17.63 -33.58 55.07
C GLY A 5 -18.71 -33.25 54.04
N GLU A 6 -19.71 -32.44 54.39
CA GLU A 6 -20.90 -32.23 53.54
C GLU A 6 -20.84 -30.92 52.72
N GLU A 7 -20.10 -29.90 53.18
CA GLU A 7 -19.89 -28.65 52.42
C GLU A 7 -18.88 -28.76 51.27
N ARG A 8 -18.28 -29.94 51.04
CA ARG A 8 -17.38 -30.18 49.90
C ARG A 8 -18.01 -30.92 48.73
N GLN A 9 -19.30 -31.26 48.79
CA GLN A 9 -20.01 -31.95 47.71
C GLN A 9 -21.02 -31.10 46.93
N GLU A 10 -21.32 -29.86 47.34
CA GLU A 10 -22.19 -28.94 46.59
C GLU A 10 -21.46 -27.96 45.65
N GLU A 11 -20.13 -28.02 45.56
CA GLU A 11 -19.38 -27.36 44.47
C GLU A 11 -19.20 -28.28 43.24
N GLY A 12 -20.05 -29.30 43.13
CA GLY A 12 -20.26 -30.05 41.89
C GLY A 12 -21.12 -29.24 40.92
N GLU A 13 -20.65 -29.12 39.68
CA GLU A 13 -21.46 -28.74 38.52
C GLU A 13 -21.89 -27.27 38.39
N LYS A 14 -20.93 -26.35 38.52
CA LYS A 14 -20.89 -25.22 37.59
C LYS A 14 -19.84 -25.50 36.53
N HIS A 15 -20.11 -26.48 35.66
CA HIS A 15 -19.51 -26.46 34.33
C HIS A 15 -19.96 -25.17 33.67
N VAL A 16 -19.17 -24.11 33.84
CA VAL A 16 -19.24 -22.91 33.02
C VAL A 16 -19.13 -23.44 31.61
N ASN A 17 -20.27 -23.50 30.93
CA ASN A 17 -20.34 -24.02 29.59
C ASN A 17 -19.53 -23.01 28.77
N LEU A 18 -18.24 -23.34 28.57
CA LEU A 18 -17.25 -22.47 27.94
C LEU A 18 -17.76 -21.99 26.59
N ASN A 19 -18.57 -22.81 25.93
CA ASN A 19 -19.28 -22.45 24.70
C ASN A 19 -20.27 -21.29 24.88
N VAL A 20 -20.99 -21.20 26.00
CA VAL A 20 -21.91 -20.09 26.31
C VAL A 20 -21.14 -18.83 26.69
N GLY A 21 -20.07 -18.96 27.47
CA GLY A 21 -19.18 -17.84 27.80
C GLY A 21 -18.50 -17.27 26.55
N MET A 22 -17.99 -18.14 25.69
CA MET A 22 -17.30 -17.78 24.45
C MET A 22 -18.27 -17.20 23.41
N LYS A 23 -19.51 -17.71 23.30
CA LYS A 23 -20.57 -17.10 22.47
C LYS A 23 -20.98 -15.70 22.95
N ARG A 24 -21.02 -15.47 24.27
CA ARG A 24 -21.32 -14.13 24.81
C ARG A 24 -20.15 -13.17 24.62
N ALA A 25 -18.92 -13.65 24.79
CA ALA A 25 -17.72 -12.86 24.54
C ALA A 25 -17.56 -12.51 23.05
N SER A 26 -17.80 -13.46 22.13
CA SER A 26 -17.74 -13.20 20.69
C SER A 26 -18.84 -12.23 20.23
N LYS A 27 -20.06 -12.36 20.77
CA LYS A 27 -21.14 -11.41 20.51
C LYS A 27 -20.82 -10.01 21.04
N PHE A 28 -20.25 -9.91 22.24
CA PHE A 28 -19.83 -8.64 22.83
C PHE A 28 -18.68 -7.98 22.03
N ILE A 29 -17.71 -8.76 21.57
CA ILE A 29 -16.61 -8.28 20.72
C ILE A 29 -17.14 -7.85 19.35
N ALA A 30 -18.07 -8.60 18.76
CA ALA A 30 -18.72 -8.19 17.52
C ALA A 30 -19.50 -6.88 17.68
N ASP A 31 -20.28 -6.73 18.76
CA ASP A 31 -21.10 -5.53 19.00
C ASP A 31 -20.26 -4.29 19.39
N GLN A 32 -19.11 -4.46 20.04
CA GLN A 32 -18.28 -3.34 20.52
C GLN A 32 -17.07 -3.01 19.63
N MET A 33 -16.53 -3.99 18.88
CA MET A 33 -15.28 -3.81 18.13
C MET A 33 -15.48 -3.83 16.61
N LEU A 34 -16.58 -4.39 16.10
CA LEU A 34 -16.90 -4.27 14.68
C LEU A 34 -17.70 -2.98 14.45
N GLU A 35 -16.98 -1.87 14.33
CA GLU A 35 -17.55 -0.64 13.79
C GLU A 35 -18.07 -0.86 12.36
N GLN A 36 -18.99 0.01 11.92
CA GLN A 36 -19.54 0.01 10.56
C GLN A 36 -18.46 -0.02 9.46
N ARG A 37 -17.26 0.48 9.76
CA ARG A 37 -16.09 0.45 8.87
C ARG A 37 -15.53 -0.97 8.72
N HIS A 38 -15.43 -1.74 9.81
CA HIS A 38 -14.99 -3.14 9.76
C HIS A 38 -16.00 -4.03 9.04
N LEU A 39 -17.30 -3.77 9.22
CA LEU A 39 -18.36 -4.46 8.45
C LEU A 39 -18.27 -4.14 6.94
N LYS A 40 -17.95 -2.90 6.57
CA LYS A 40 -17.70 -2.55 5.15
C LYS A 40 -16.48 -3.25 4.58
N VAL A 41 -15.39 -3.37 5.35
CA VAL A 41 -14.18 -4.09 4.91
C VAL A 41 -14.44 -5.58 4.81
N LEU A 42 -15.13 -6.18 5.78
CA LEU A 42 -15.57 -7.59 5.71
C LEU A 42 -16.49 -7.82 4.53
N HIS A 43 -17.43 -6.92 4.25
CA HIS A 43 -18.30 -6.99 3.08
C HIS A 43 -17.50 -6.89 1.77
N GLN A 44 -16.52 -5.99 1.70
CA GLN A 44 -15.65 -5.84 0.53
C GLN A 44 -14.74 -7.07 0.32
N ILE A 45 -14.25 -7.69 1.39
CA ILE A 45 -13.46 -8.92 1.33
C ILE A 45 -14.34 -10.12 0.95
N LEU A 46 -15.54 -10.22 1.51
CA LEU A 46 -16.50 -11.28 1.18
C LEU A 46 -16.99 -11.15 -0.27
N SER A 47 -17.27 -9.93 -0.75
CA SER A 47 -17.68 -9.71 -2.14
C SER A 47 -16.54 -9.98 -3.13
N THR A 48 -15.29 -9.63 -2.80
CA THR A 48 -14.13 -10.00 -3.64
C THR A 48 -13.82 -11.50 -3.59
N ALA A 49 -13.95 -12.15 -2.44
CA ALA A 49 -13.81 -13.60 -2.30
C ALA A 49 -14.91 -14.35 -3.08
N TRP A 50 -16.14 -13.84 -3.07
CA TRP A 50 -17.24 -14.38 -3.88
C TRP A 50 -17.09 -14.11 -5.37
N ASN A 51 -16.52 -12.97 -5.78
CA ASN A 51 -16.22 -12.73 -7.18
C ASN A 51 -15.21 -13.74 -7.73
N ARG A 52 -14.23 -14.17 -6.91
CA ARG A 52 -13.19 -15.11 -7.35
C ARG A 52 -13.60 -16.58 -7.24
N ASN A 53 -14.30 -16.95 -6.16
CA ASN A 53 -14.70 -18.34 -5.91
C ASN A 53 -16.12 -18.67 -6.39
N GLY A 54 -17.05 -17.71 -6.35
CA GLY A 54 -18.42 -17.87 -6.87
C GLY A 54 -18.45 -18.05 -8.39
N GLN A 55 -17.49 -17.47 -9.11
CA GLN A 55 -17.33 -17.64 -10.55
C GLN A 55 -16.95 -19.08 -10.91
N VAL A 56 -15.97 -19.66 -10.20
CA VAL A 56 -15.59 -21.08 -10.33
C VAL A 56 -16.74 -22.01 -9.95
N GLN A 57 -17.55 -21.64 -8.95
CA GLN A 57 -18.67 -22.45 -8.48
C GLN A 57 -19.87 -22.45 -9.44
N SER A 58 -20.21 -21.33 -10.08
CA SER A 58 -21.26 -21.26 -11.12
C SER A 58 -20.90 -22.10 -12.35
N LEU A 59 -19.60 -22.15 -12.67
CA LEU A 59 -19.06 -22.96 -13.76
C LEU A 59 -19.06 -24.46 -13.41
N SER A 60 -18.70 -24.80 -12.17
CA SER A 60 -18.76 -26.18 -11.65
C SER A 60 -20.20 -26.72 -11.64
N ALA A 61 -21.19 -25.89 -11.27
CA ALA A 61 -22.60 -26.24 -11.37
C ALA A 61 -23.05 -26.43 -12.84
N ALA A 62 -22.57 -25.60 -13.77
CA ALA A 62 -22.83 -25.75 -15.20
C ALA A 62 -22.26 -27.07 -15.75
N ILE A 63 -21.04 -27.45 -15.34
CA ILE A 63 -20.37 -28.70 -15.71
C ILE A 63 -21.09 -29.91 -15.11
N ALA A 64 -21.55 -29.83 -13.86
CA ALA A 64 -22.35 -30.89 -13.23
C ALA A 64 -23.70 -31.09 -13.92
N LEU A 65 -24.35 -30.00 -14.36
CA LEU A 65 -25.57 -30.07 -15.15
C LEU A 65 -25.29 -30.67 -16.55
N MET A 66 -24.18 -30.31 -17.20
CA MET A 66 -23.78 -30.94 -18.48
C MET A 66 -23.61 -32.46 -18.37
N GLY A 67 -23.03 -32.95 -17.26
CA GLY A 67 -22.93 -34.38 -16.97
C GLY A 67 -24.29 -35.09 -16.87
N GLN A 68 -25.32 -34.42 -16.32
CA GLN A 68 -26.68 -34.98 -16.25
C GLN A 68 -27.34 -35.11 -17.64
N TYR A 69 -26.93 -34.30 -18.61
CA TYR A 69 -27.39 -34.37 -20.00
C TYR A 69 -26.46 -35.21 -20.90
N GLY A 70 -25.53 -35.97 -20.31
CA GLY A 70 -24.69 -36.94 -21.02
C GLY A 70 -23.40 -36.36 -21.62
N VAL A 71 -23.01 -35.14 -21.25
CA VAL A 71 -21.73 -34.53 -21.66
C VAL A 71 -20.73 -34.72 -20.51
N GLU A 72 -19.98 -35.81 -20.56
CA GLU A 72 -18.89 -36.07 -19.60
C GLU A 72 -17.62 -35.34 -20.05
N LEU A 73 -17.15 -34.40 -19.22
CA LEU A 73 -15.86 -33.72 -19.39
C LEU A 73 -14.82 -34.38 -18.47
N PRO A 74 -13.63 -34.76 -18.97
CA PRO A 74 -12.57 -35.29 -18.12
C PRO A 74 -12.05 -34.22 -17.14
N GLU A 75 -11.65 -34.62 -15.93
CA GLU A 75 -11.20 -33.70 -14.86
C GLU A 75 -10.08 -32.75 -15.31
N GLU A 76 -9.16 -33.20 -16.17
CA GLU A 76 -8.09 -32.37 -16.71
C GLU A 76 -8.59 -31.24 -17.63
N GLU A 77 -9.70 -31.45 -18.34
CA GLU A 77 -10.33 -30.45 -19.20
C GLU A 77 -11.14 -29.46 -18.36
N VAL A 78 -11.76 -29.93 -17.27
CA VAL A 78 -12.42 -29.08 -16.27
C VAL A 78 -11.43 -28.10 -15.63
N ASP A 79 -10.25 -28.57 -15.22
CA ASP A 79 -9.21 -27.71 -14.64
C ASP A 79 -8.68 -26.67 -15.64
N ARG A 80 -8.52 -27.07 -16.91
CA ARG A 80 -8.15 -26.13 -17.98
C ARG A 80 -9.20 -25.07 -18.20
N ILE A 81 -10.47 -25.45 -18.34
CA ILE A 81 -11.56 -24.50 -18.56
C ILE A 81 -11.67 -23.56 -17.35
N THR A 82 -11.54 -24.08 -16.12
CA THR A 82 -11.60 -23.27 -14.89
C THR A 82 -10.46 -22.25 -14.78
N SER A 83 -9.33 -22.50 -15.43
CA SER A 83 -8.18 -21.58 -15.47
C SER A 83 -8.28 -20.47 -16.55
N MET A 84 -9.23 -20.56 -17.48
CA MET A 84 -9.41 -19.60 -18.58
C MET A 84 -10.20 -18.35 -18.15
N GLU A 85 -10.15 -17.28 -18.95
CA GLU A 85 -10.95 -16.07 -18.72
C GLU A 85 -12.44 -16.32 -19.03
N GLN A 86 -13.38 -15.72 -18.30
CA GLN A 86 -14.82 -16.06 -18.30
C GLN A 86 -15.45 -16.20 -19.69
N ASP A 87 -15.19 -15.26 -20.59
CA ASP A 87 -15.74 -15.29 -21.95
C ASP A 87 -15.22 -16.50 -22.75
N GLN A 88 -13.97 -16.90 -22.48
CA GLN A 88 -13.36 -18.09 -23.07
C GLN A 88 -13.87 -19.38 -22.42
N GLN A 89 -14.15 -19.36 -21.11
CA GLN A 89 -14.76 -20.50 -20.41
C GLN A 89 -16.13 -20.82 -21.00
N ILE A 90 -16.98 -19.79 -21.16
CA ILE A 90 -18.32 -19.93 -21.74
C ILE A 90 -18.22 -20.41 -23.19
N ALA A 91 -17.32 -19.85 -24.00
CA ALA A 91 -17.12 -20.29 -25.38
C ALA A 91 -16.61 -21.74 -25.48
N ALA A 92 -15.69 -22.15 -24.59
CA ALA A 92 -15.17 -23.52 -24.53
C ALA A 92 -16.25 -24.54 -24.13
N LEU A 93 -17.08 -24.19 -23.15
CA LEU A 93 -18.23 -24.98 -22.72
C LEU A 93 -19.28 -25.11 -23.83
N VAL A 94 -19.63 -24.00 -24.51
CA VAL A 94 -20.59 -24.00 -25.63
C VAL A 94 -20.07 -24.83 -26.81
N ASN A 95 -18.77 -24.79 -27.10
CA ASN A 95 -18.16 -25.57 -28.18
C ASN A 95 -18.08 -27.08 -27.91
N ARG A 96 -18.22 -27.51 -26.66
CA ARG A 96 -18.27 -28.93 -26.27
C ARG A 96 -19.68 -29.50 -26.20
N MET A 97 -20.71 -28.67 -26.41
CA MET A 97 -22.10 -29.14 -26.43
C MET A 97 -22.43 -29.90 -27.73
N PRO A 98 -23.01 -31.11 -27.65
CA PRO A 98 -23.53 -31.83 -28.81
C PRO A 98 -24.62 -31.02 -29.53
N GLN A 99 -24.61 -30.95 -30.87
CA GLN A 99 -25.60 -30.17 -31.63
C GLN A 99 -26.92 -30.93 -31.89
N ASP A 100 -27.03 -32.19 -31.47
CA ASP A 100 -28.03 -33.12 -32.01
C ASP A 100 -29.39 -33.13 -31.28
N SER A 101 -29.58 -32.41 -30.15
CA SER A 101 -30.87 -32.41 -29.41
C SER A 101 -31.38 -31.01 -28.98
N ASN A 102 -31.66 -30.15 -29.96
CA ASN A 102 -32.09 -28.75 -29.77
C ASN A 102 -33.14 -28.49 -28.66
N GLU A 103 -34.13 -29.37 -28.45
CA GLU A 103 -35.16 -29.16 -27.41
C GLU A 103 -34.64 -29.37 -25.97
N GLN A 104 -33.82 -30.40 -25.74
CA GLN A 104 -33.23 -30.65 -24.42
C GLN A 104 -32.20 -29.56 -24.09
N PHE A 105 -31.50 -29.04 -25.10
CA PHE A 105 -30.57 -27.92 -24.95
C PHE A 105 -31.26 -26.60 -24.67
N GLN A 106 -32.41 -26.31 -25.29
CA GLN A 106 -33.19 -25.12 -24.94
C GLN A 106 -33.65 -25.17 -23.48
N GLN A 107 -34.08 -26.33 -22.99
CA GLN A 107 -34.44 -26.50 -21.58
C GLN A 107 -33.24 -26.33 -20.64
N PHE A 108 -32.08 -26.90 -21.00
CA PHE A 108 -30.83 -26.72 -20.25
C PHE A 108 -30.40 -25.25 -20.17
N PHE A 109 -30.42 -24.54 -21.30
CA PHE A 109 -30.00 -23.13 -21.33
C PHE A 109 -30.96 -22.24 -20.53
N LEU A 110 -32.25 -22.54 -20.55
CA LEU A 110 -33.24 -21.86 -19.73
C LEU A 110 -32.98 -22.08 -18.23
N GLN A 111 -32.65 -23.32 -17.85
CA GLN A 111 -32.32 -23.66 -16.46
C GLN A 111 -31.01 -23.00 -16.00
N LEU A 112 -29.98 -22.99 -16.85
CA LEU A 112 -28.71 -22.31 -16.56
C LEU A 112 -28.90 -20.79 -16.43
N GLN A 113 -29.66 -20.19 -17.35
CA GLN A 113 -29.97 -18.77 -17.30
C GLN A 113 -30.77 -18.40 -16.05
N LEU A 114 -31.71 -19.26 -15.64
CA LEU A 114 -32.44 -19.07 -14.40
C LEU A 114 -31.51 -19.15 -13.19
N LEU A 115 -30.62 -20.14 -13.14
CA LEU A 115 -29.65 -20.33 -12.06
C LEU A 115 -28.70 -19.13 -11.92
N VAL A 116 -28.15 -18.63 -13.04
CA VAL A 116 -27.29 -17.44 -13.04
C VAL A 116 -28.07 -16.19 -12.64
N SER A 117 -29.28 -16.00 -13.17
CA SER A 117 -30.15 -14.86 -12.80
C SER A 117 -30.48 -14.89 -11.31
N THR A 118 -30.82 -16.06 -10.76
CA THR A 118 -31.12 -16.23 -9.33
C THR A 118 -29.90 -15.93 -8.48
N ALA A 119 -28.73 -16.49 -8.83
CA ALA A 119 -27.48 -16.24 -8.10
C ALA A 119 -27.11 -14.74 -8.11
N MET A 120 -27.30 -14.06 -9.24
CA MET A 120 -27.10 -12.60 -9.33
C MET A 120 -28.07 -11.82 -8.45
N ARG A 121 -29.37 -12.15 -8.46
CA ARG A 121 -30.34 -11.44 -7.61
C ARG A 121 -30.12 -11.69 -6.12
N VAL A 122 -29.74 -12.91 -5.73
CA VAL A 122 -29.36 -13.23 -4.34
C VAL A 122 -28.12 -12.44 -3.95
N ARG A 123 -27.12 -12.34 -4.83
CA ARG A 123 -25.92 -11.52 -4.59
C ARG A 123 -26.28 -10.05 -4.44
N ASP A 124 -27.02 -9.48 -5.39
CA ASP A 124 -27.41 -8.06 -5.35
C ASP A 124 -28.24 -7.75 -4.09
N GLY A 125 -29.12 -8.67 -3.67
CA GLY A 125 -29.88 -8.56 -2.42
C GLY A 125 -29.01 -8.60 -1.16
N LEU A 126 -27.94 -9.40 -1.16
CA LEU A 126 -26.96 -9.45 -0.08
C LEU A 126 -26.02 -8.24 -0.09
N GLU A 127 -25.63 -7.74 -1.25
CA GLU A 127 -24.83 -6.53 -1.42
C GLU A 127 -25.56 -5.30 -0.89
N ASP A 128 -26.86 -5.19 -1.20
CA ASP A 128 -27.75 -4.15 -0.73
C ASP A 128 -28.19 -4.31 0.74
N GLY A 129 -27.92 -5.47 1.35
CA GLY A 129 -28.36 -5.80 2.71
C GLY A 129 -29.89 -5.93 2.86
N THR A 130 -30.62 -6.13 1.76
CA THR A 130 -32.08 -6.22 1.73
C THR A 130 -32.53 -7.67 1.72
N VAL A 131 -32.97 -8.18 2.88
CA VAL A 131 -33.43 -9.57 3.06
C VAL A 131 -34.58 -9.93 2.12
N GLU A 132 -35.50 -8.99 1.88
CA GLU A 132 -36.68 -9.19 1.00
C GLU A 132 -36.29 -9.53 -0.44
N LYS A 133 -35.19 -8.96 -0.97
CA LYS A 133 -34.71 -9.26 -2.33
C LYS A 133 -34.11 -10.66 -2.42
N VAL A 134 -33.46 -11.11 -1.35
CA VAL A 134 -32.86 -12.46 -1.27
C VAL A 134 -33.97 -13.50 -1.17
N GLU A 135 -34.97 -13.25 -0.32
CA GLU A 135 -36.13 -14.14 -0.13
C GLU A 135 -36.94 -14.27 -1.42
N SER A 136 -37.27 -13.15 -2.08
CA SER A 136 -37.96 -13.17 -3.37
C SER A 136 -37.15 -13.89 -4.47
N ALA A 137 -35.82 -13.74 -4.50
CA ALA A 137 -34.99 -14.45 -5.46
C ALA A 137 -34.92 -15.96 -5.20
N LEU A 138 -34.95 -16.38 -3.94
CA LEU A 138 -34.96 -17.79 -3.54
C LEU A 138 -36.32 -18.45 -3.76
N ASP A 139 -37.42 -17.74 -3.51
CA ASP A 139 -38.79 -18.21 -3.77
C ASP A 139 -39.03 -18.45 -5.26
N ASP A 140 -38.56 -17.53 -6.12
CA ASP A 140 -38.59 -17.68 -7.58
C ASP A 140 -37.83 -18.95 -8.02
N ALA A 141 -36.71 -19.24 -7.37
CA ALA A 141 -35.84 -20.37 -7.69
C ALA A 141 -36.29 -21.71 -7.09
N ASP A 142 -37.09 -21.70 -6.03
CA ASP A 142 -37.55 -22.93 -5.37
C ASP A 142 -38.48 -23.74 -6.27
N SER A 143 -39.24 -23.04 -7.14
CA SER A 143 -40.07 -23.64 -8.20
C SER A 143 -39.29 -24.53 -9.20
N THR A 144 -37.96 -24.36 -9.27
CA THR A 144 -37.08 -25.09 -10.20
C THR A 144 -36.09 -26.02 -9.50
N GLY A 145 -36.14 -26.12 -8.17
CA GLY A 145 -35.23 -26.95 -7.37
C GLY A 145 -33.79 -26.42 -7.27
N VAL A 146 -33.49 -25.27 -7.91
CA VAL A 146 -32.19 -24.61 -7.88
C VAL A 146 -31.81 -24.16 -6.46
N THR A 147 -32.79 -23.75 -5.66
CA THR A 147 -32.62 -23.35 -4.25
C THR A 147 -31.99 -24.46 -3.41
N GLN A 148 -32.39 -25.73 -3.60
CA GLN A 148 -31.80 -26.85 -2.88
C GLN A 148 -30.32 -27.11 -3.24
N HIS A 149 -29.92 -26.79 -4.47
CA HIS A 149 -28.53 -26.92 -4.90
C HIS A 149 -27.67 -25.81 -4.32
N ILE A 150 -28.14 -24.55 -4.40
CA ILE A 150 -27.48 -23.38 -3.78
C ILE A 150 -27.32 -23.59 -2.28
N LEU A 151 -28.35 -24.08 -1.57
CA LEU A 151 -28.30 -24.37 -0.14
C LEU A 151 -27.28 -25.47 0.21
N ARG A 152 -27.21 -26.57 -0.56
CA ARG A 152 -26.20 -27.62 -0.33
C ARG A 152 -24.79 -27.10 -0.51
N MET A 153 -24.54 -26.29 -1.53
CA MET A 153 -23.24 -25.65 -1.74
C MET A 153 -22.90 -24.65 -0.64
N ALA A 154 -23.85 -23.79 -0.25
CA ALA A 154 -23.66 -22.85 0.85
C ALA A 154 -23.33 -23.58 2.16
N MET A 155 -23.96 -24.74 2.41
CA MET A 155 -23.68 -25.56 3.58
C MET A 155 -22.27 -26.17 3.54
N VAL A 156 -21.81 -26.66 2.38
CA VAL A 156 -20.44 -27.17 2.21
C VAL A 156 -19.41 -26.05 2.38
N GLN A 157 -19.67 -24.88 1.79
CA GLN A 157 -18.80 -23.71 1.90
C GLN A 157 -18.71 -23.21 3.34
N ALA A 158 -19.85 -23.09 4.04
CA ALA A 158 -19.89 -22.74 5.45
C ALA A 158 -19.15 -23.79 6.32
N GLY A 159 -19.24 -25.07 5.96
CA GLY A 159 -18.46 -26.14 6.58
C GLY A 159 -16.95 -25.95 6.40
N ASN A 160 -16.52 -25.64 5.18
CA ASN A 160 -15.11 -25.36 4.86
C ASN A 160 -14.59 -24.13 5.60
N GLU A 161 -15.35 -23.04 5.62
CA GLU A 161 -15.01 -21.82 6.36
C GLU A 161 -14.92 -22.09 7.87
N ALA A 162 -15.85 -22.86 8.43
CA ALA A 162 -15.79 -23.26 9.84
C ALA A 162 -14.57 -24.12 10.15
N THR A 163 -14.16 -25.03 9.24
CA THR A 163 -12.93 -25.80 9.40
C THR A 163 -11.68 -24.93 9.32
N LEU A 164 -11.65 -23.94 8.43
CA LEU A 164 -10.53 -23.02 8.30
C LEU A 164 -10.40 -22.11 9.54
N GLN A 165 -11.51 -21.54 10.01
CA GLN A 165 -11.55 -20.81 11.27
C GLN A 165 -11.10 -21.65 12.46
N ARG A 166 -11.47 -22.94 12.48
CA ARG A 166 -11.01 -23.86 13.52
C ARG A 166 -9.49 -24.07 13.47
N GLN A 167 -8.91 -24.22 12.28
CA GLN A 167 -7.45 -24.34 12.12
C GLN A 167 -6.72 -23.06 12.56
N GLU A 168 -7.23 -21.89 12.20
CA GLU A 168 -6.71 -20.60 12.67
C GLU A 168 -6.79 -20.47 14.19
N TYR A 169 -7.92 -20.86 14.79
CA TYR A 169 -8.09 -20.89 16.24
C TYR A 169 -7.10 -21.85 16.91
N GLU A 170 -6.92 -23.07 16.39
CA GLU A 170 -5.95 -24.04 16.93
C GLU A 170 -4.50 -23.52 16.81
N ALA A 171 -4.16 -22.82 15.72
CA ALA A 171 -2.85 -22.18 15.56
C ALA A 171 -2.65 -21.04 16.57
N TRP A 172 -3.66 -20.19 16.74
CA TRP A 172 -3.64 -19.09 17.71
C TRP A 172 -3.53 -19.60 19.16
N VAL A 173 -4.26 -20.67 19.51
CA VAL A 173 -4.16 -21.32 20.83
C VAL A 173 -2.75 -21.82 21.07
N ARG A 174 -2.13 -22.50 20.09
CA ARG A 174 -0.77 -23.01 20.19
C ARG A 174 0.26 -21.88 20.41
N GLU A 175 0.15 -20.80 19.66
CA GLU A 175 1.03 -19.63 19.81
C GLU A 175 0.85 -18.99 21.20
N THR A 176 -0.40 -18.84 21.65
CA THR A 176 -0.71 -18.26 22.95
C THR A 176 -0.19 -19.15 24.09
N ASP A 177 -0.32 -20.48 23.98
CA ASP A 177 0.22 -21.45 24.93
C ASP A 177 1.75 -21.37 25.01
N GLU A 178 2.44 -21.23 23.87
CA GLU A 178 3.90 -21.04 23.85
C GLU A 178 4.32 -19.74 24.53
N GLN A 179 3.58 -18.65 24.32
CA GLN A 179 3.84 -17.37 24.98
C GLN A 179 3.58 -17.46 26.49
N MET A 180 2.47 -18.05 26.90
CA MET A 180 2.15 -18.28 28.32
C MET A 180 3.20 -19.17 28.99
N ALA A 181 3.65 -20.25 28.34
CA ALA A 181 4.70 -21.12 28.87
C ALA A 181 6.02 -20.37 29.13
N ARG A 182 6.39 -19.40 28.27
CA ARG A 182 7.56 -18.55 28.50
C ARG A 182 7.37 -17.62 29.69
N LEU A 183 6.18 -17.01 29.83
CA LEU A 183 5.86 -16.14 30.96
C LEU A 183 5.87 -16.92 32.29
N ILE A 184 5.31 -18.12 32.32
CA ILE A 184 5.29 -18.99 33.50
C ILE A 184 6.73 -19.36 33.90
N ARG A 185 7.58 -19.79 32.97
CA ARG A 185 9.00 -20.06 33.26
C ARG A 185 9.73 -18.81 33.78
N GLY A 186 9.49 -17.65 33.18
CA GLY A 186 10.06 -16.39 33.65
C GLY A 186 9.63 -16.04 35.08
N GLN A 187 8.36 -16.30 35.43
CA GLN A 187 7.84 -16.13 36.78
C GLN A 187 8.45 -17.12 37.78
N GLU A 188 8.61 -18.39 37.39
CA GLU A 188 9.26 -19.42 38.19
C GLU A 188 10.74 -19.09 38.47
N ASP A 189 11.49 -18.64 37.45
CA ASP A 189 12.88 -18.21 37.60
C ASP A 189 13.00 -16.99 38.53
N ALA A 190 12.10 -16.02 38.39
CA ALA A 190 12.04 -14.86 39.27
C ALA A 190 11.72 -15.24 40.73
N MET A 191 10.80 -16.17 40.94
CA MET A 191 10.49 -16.73 42.26
C MET A 191 11.68 -17.48 42.86
N ALA A 192 12.37 -18.30 42.06
CA ALA A 192 13.57 -19.01 42.48
C ALA A 192 14.71 -18.05 42.87
N ALA A 193 14.90 -16.98 42.09
CA ALA A 193 15.86 -15.92 42.40
C ALA A 193 15.52 -15.20 43.70
N LYS A 194 14.23 -14.83 43.91
CA LYS A 194 13.76 -14.23 45.17
C LYS A 194 14.00 -15.14 46.37
N LYS A 195 13.72 -16.45 46.23
CA LYS A 195 13.98 -17.43 47.29
C LYS A 195 15.47 -17.54 47.63
N LYS A 196 16.34 -17.59 46.60
CA LYS A 196 17.81 -17.59 46.80
C LYS A 196 18.31 -16.30 47.48
N LEU A 197 17.74 -15.15 47.11
CA LEU A 197 18.09 -13.88 47.72
C LEU A 197 17.68 -13.86 49.20
N ALA A 198 16.47 -14.32 49.52
CA ALA A 198 16.00 -14.43 50.90
C ALA A 198 16.86 -15.37 51.75
N THR A 199 17.28 -16.52 51.21
CA THR A 199 18.18 -17.44 51.93
C THR A 199 19.56 -16.85 52.16
N LEU A 200 20.11 -16.13 51.17
CA LEU A 200 21.39 -15.43 51.32
C LEU A 200 21.32 -14.27 52.33
N GLN A 201 20.21 -13.51 52.33
CA GLN A 201 19.98 -12.46 53.33
C GLN A 201 19.85 -13.03 54.75
N ALA A 202 19.11 -14.13 54.92
CA ALA A 202 19.01 -14.80 56.21
C ALA A 202 20.38 -15.31 56.70
N ARG A 203 21.19 -15.86 55.80
CA ARG A 203 22.56 -16.30 56.13
C ARG A 203 23.47 -15.13 56.50
N LEU A 204 23.43 -14.03 55.75
CA LEU A 204 24.18 -12.82 56.09
C LEU A 204 23.79 -12.24 57.45
N GLN A 205 22.50 -12.24 57.76
CA GLN A 205 22.01 -11.76 59.06
C GLN A 205 22.50 -12.66 60.19
N HIS A 206 22.39 -13.98 60.03
CA HIS A 206 22.93 -14.95 60.98
C HIS A 206 24.44 -14.77 61.19
N ASP A 207 25.22 -14.70 60.11
CA ASP A 207 26.67 -14.52 60.19
C ASP A 207 27.03 -13.19 60.86
N ARG A 208 26.26 -12.12 60.60
CA ARG A 208 26.43 -10.81 61.26
C ARG A 208 26.21 -10.91 62.76
N ASP A 209 25.14 -11.59 63.19
CA ASP A 209 24.80 -11.73 64.61
C ASP A 209 25.83 -12.62 65.34
N GLU A 210 26.25 -13.73 64.72
CA GLU A 210 27.30 -14.62 65.25
C GLU A 210 28.66 -13.91 65.37
N HIS A 211 29.03 -13.10 64.38
CA HIS A 211 30.26 -12.30 64.43
C HIS A 211 30.19 -11.20 65.49
N ALA A 212 29.05 -10.54 65.66
CA ALA A 212 28.87 -9.54 66.71
C ALA A 212 29.01 -10.15 68.11
N GLU A 213 28.42 -11.33 68.34
CA GLU A 213 28.54 -12.04 69.62
C GLU A 213 29.98 -12.49 69.90
N LYS A 214 30.66 -13.05 68.90
CA LYS A 214 32.09 -13.42 69.02
C LYS A 214 32.97 -12.21 69.27
N ALA A 215 32.76 -11.10 68.56
CA ALA A 215 33.51 -9.87 68.74
C ALA A 215 33.31 -9.29 70.16
N SER A 216 32.07 -9.32 70.66
CA SER A 216 31.75 -8.91 72.04
C SER A 216 32.48 -9.78 73.08
N LYS A 217 32.43 -11.12 72.95
CA LYS A 217 33.15 -12.05 73.85
C LYS A 217 34.65 -11.85 73.81
N VAL A 218 35.22 -11.62 72.62
CA VAL A 218 36.65 -11.32 72.46
C VAL A 218 37.01 -10.02 73.15
N CYS A 219 36.23 -8.95 72.97
CA CYS A 219 36.45 -7.66 73.64
C CYS A 219 36.35 -7.79 75.17
N MET A 220 35.38 -8.56 75.68
CA MET A 220 35.17 -8.75 77.12
C MET A 220 36.32 -9.55 77.77
N ASN A 221 36.86 -10.56 77.08
CA ASN A 221 38.06 -11.29 77.50
C ASN A 221 39.34 -10.44 77.39
N PHE A 222 39.35 -9.46 76.50
CA PHE A 222 40.45 -8.52 76.30
C PHE A 222 40.58 -7.52 77.45
N VAL A 223 39.45 -7.01 77.94
CA VAL A 223 39.40 -6.04 79.05
C VAL A 223 39.82 -6.66 80.38
N THR A 224 39.65 -7.97 80.52
CA THR A 224 39.89 -8.68 81.80
C THR A 224 41.30 -9.25 81.96
N ASN A 225 42.06 -9.51 80.89
CA ASN A 225 43.38 -10.13 81.00
C ASN A 225 44.45 -9.47 80.11
N SER A 226 45.27 -8.62 80.74
CA SER A 226 46.63 -8.23 80.35
C SER A 226 46.79 -7.33 79.11
N ALA A 227 47.48 -6.20 79.29
CA ALA A 227 47.94 -5.28 78.24
C ALA A 227 48.79 -5.98 77.14
N ASN A 228 49.43 -7.12 77.44
CA ASN A 228 50.15 -7.91 76.43
C ASN A 228 49.21 -8.72 75.53
N SER A 229 48.09 -9.21 76.07
CA SER A 229 47.00 -9.79 75.26
C SER A 229 46.43 -8.73 74.33
N ALA A 230 46.27 -7.51 74.85
CA ALA A 230 45.79 -6.36 74.11
C ALA A 230 46.61 -6.07 72.85
N LYS A 231 47.93 -5.94 73.05
CA LYS A 231 48.91 -5.77 71.98
C LYS A 231 48.87 -6.93 70.98
N ASN A 232 48.83 -8.17 71.45
CA ASN A 232 48.85 -9.34 70.58
C ASN A 232 47.60 -9.44 69.68
N ALA A 233 46.38 -9.19 70.15
CA ALA A 233 45.23 -9.22 69.24
C ALA A 233 45.05 -7.95 68.40
N CYS A 234 45.64 -6.80 68.76
CA CYS A 234 45.78 -5.70 67.79
C CYS A 234 46.67 -6.12 66.61
N PHE A 235 47.82 -6.76 66.87
CA PHE A 235 48.69 -7.24 65.80
C PHE A 235 48.09 -8.40 65.01
N GLN A 236 47.42 -9.36 65.66
CA GLN A 236 46.70 -10.44 64.96
C GLN A 236 45.50 -9.90 64.17
N GLY A 237 44.79 -8.91 64.71
CA GLY A 237 43.70 -8.22 64.04
C GLY A 237 44.19 -7.54 62.77
N TRP A 238 45.27 -6.75 62.85
CA TRP A 238 45.91 -6.13 61.69
C TRP A 238 46.41 -7.17 60.68
N ALA A 239 47.09 -8.23 61.13
CA ALA A 239 47.55 -9.30 60.24
C ALA A 239 46.39 -10.03 59.54
N SER A 240 45.30 -10.28 60.26
CA SER A 240 44.09 -10.91 59.70
C SER A 240 43.40 -10.00 58.69
N TRP A 241 43.31 -8.70 58.96
CA TRP A 241 42.78 -7.70 58.05
C TRP A 241 43.64 -7.58 56.80
N ALA A 242 44.97 -7.49 56.93
CA ALA A 242 45.89 -7.43 55.80
C ALA A 242 45.79 -8.69 54.92
N LYS A 243 45.62 -9.88 55.53
CA LYS A 243 45.39 -11.13 54.80
C LYS A 243 44.05 -11.11 54.06
N ARG A 244 42.97 -10.65 54.69
CA ARG A 244 41.65 -10.51 54.06
C ARG A 244 41.68 -9.49 52.93
N ALA A 245 42.25 -8.30 53.13
CA ALA A 245 42.39 -7.28 52.10
C ALA A 245 43.16 -7.80 50.87
N LYS A 246 44.20 -8.62 51.08
CA LYS A 246 44.91 -9.28 49.97
C LYS A 246 44.05 -10.32 49.25
N GLN A 247 43.25 -11.10 49.99
CA GLN A 247 42.32 -12.08 49.41
C GLN A 247 41.18 -11.40 48.64
N GLU A 248 40.58 -10.35 49.20
CA GLU A 248 39.55 -9.52 48.57
C GLU A 248 40.10 -8.84 47.32
N GLY A 249 41.33 -8.30 47.35
CA GLY A 249 41.99 -7.76 46.16
C GLY A 249 42.20 -8.81 45.06
N ALA A 250 42.56 -10.06 45.41
CA ALA A 250 42.69 -11.14 44.44
C ALA A 250 41.33 -11.54 43.84
N ILE A 251 40.28 -11.58 44.66
CA ILE A 251 38.90 -11.87 44.21
C ILE A 251 38.37 -10.75 43.33
N ALA A 252 38.60 -9.48 43.69
CA ALA A 252 38.21 -8.32 42.90
C ALA A 252 38.85 -8.36 41.51
N LYS A 253 40.14 -8.72 41.43
CA LYS A 253 40.83 -8.90 40.16
C LYS A 253 40.24 -10.05 39.32
N ASP A 254 39.91 -11.20 39.90
CA ASP A 254 39.26 -12.29 39.14
C ASP A 254 37.86 -11.86 38.64
N TYR A 255 37.10 -11.09 39.41
CA TYR A 255 35.81 -10.54 38.96
C TYR A 255 35.98 -9.51 37.84
N GLU A 256 36.98 -8.64 37.93
CA GLU A 256 37.33 -7.68 36.88
C GLU A 256 37.69 -8.42 35.58
N ASP A 257 38.58 -9.43 35.65
CA ASP A 257 38.95 -10.27 34.51
C ASP A 257 37.73 -11.01 33.91
N ARG A 258 36.81 -11.50 34.76
CA ARG A 258 35.56 -12.15 34.30
C ARG A 258 34.63 -11.15 33.61
N LEU A 259 34.47 -9.95 34.17
CA LEU A 259 33.66 -8.88 33.59
C LEU A 259 34.21 -8.45 32.23
N GLU A 260 35.53 -8.26 32.12
CA GLU A 260 36.18 -7.96 30.84
C GLU A 260 35.94 -9.06 29.80
N ARG A 261 36.10 -10.34 30.18
CA ARG A 261 35.82 -11.47 29.27
C ARG A 261 34.36 -11.51 28.81
N ILE A 262 33.41 -11.26 29.71
CA ILE A 262 31.98 -11.21 29.36
C ILE A 262 31.68 -10.01 28.47
N HIS A 263 32.22 -8.83 28.77
CA HIS A 263 32.09 -7.63 27.95
C HIS A 263 32.67 -7.85 26.55
N HIS A 264 33.83 -8.48 26.45
CA HIS A 264 34.45 -8.80 25.17
C HIS A 264 33.59 -9.78 24.36
N ARG A 265 33.04 -10.84 25.00
CA ARG A 265 32.10 -11.78 24.36
C ARG A 265 30.80 -11.11 23.90
N LEU A 266 30.26 -10.20 24.71
CA LEU A 266 29.05 -9.45 24.35
C LEU A 266 29.32 -8.52 23.16
N SER A 267 30.47 -7.84 23.16
CA SER A 267 30.90 -6.96 22.08
C SER A 267 31.10 -7.74 20.77
N SER A 268 31.80 -8.88 20.81
CA SER A 268 32.00 -9.72 19.63
C SER A 268 30.70 -10.32 19.11
N TYR A 269 29.78 -10.73 20.00
CA TYR A 269 28.44 -11.17 19.60
C TYR A 269 27.65 -10.05 18.90
N ARG A 270 27.65 -8.83 19.45
CA ARG A 270 27.00 -7.66 18.82
C ARG A 270 27.62 -7.33 17.47
N GLN A 271 28.95 -7.36 17.34
CA GLN A 271 29.62 -7.14 16.07
C GLN A 271 29.28 -8.22 15.04
N SER A 272 29.29 -9.49 15.43
CA SER A 272 28.90 -10.61 14.57
C SER A 272 27.44 -10.50 14.11
N SER A 273 26.52 -10.22 15.04
CA SER A 273 25.12 -10.00 14.74
C SER A 273 24.90 -8.83 13.78
N LEU A 274 25.57 -7.70 14.00
CA LEU A 274 25.53 -6.55 13.09
C LEU A 274 26.10 -6.89 11.71
N ALA A 275 27.19 -7.66 11.63
CA ALA A 275 27.75 -8.11 10.36
C ALA A 275 26.77 -9.03 9.61
N SER A 276 26.10 -9.95 10.31
CA SER A 276 25.04 -10.78 9.72
C SER A 276 23.85 -9.95 9.22
N MET A 277 23.36 -8.98 10.02
CA MET A 277 22.27 -8.09 9.61
C MET A 277 22.66 -7.24 8.40
N ARG A 278 23.87 -6.68 8.36
CA ARG A 278 24.39 -5.92 7.21
C ARG A 278 24.45 -6.79 5.95
N SER A 279 24.96 -8.02 6.05
CA SER A 279 25.00 -8.96 4.93
C SER A 279 23.61 -9.30 4.38
N ILE A 280 22.62 -9.49 5.26
CA ILE A 280 21.23 -9.72 4.85
C ILE A 280 20.64 -8.47 4.16
N LEU A 281 20.86 -7.29 4.73
CA LEU A 281 20.40 -6.03 4.15
C LEU A 281 21.04 -5.77 2.79
N ASP A 282 22.34 -5.99 2.64
CA ASP A 282 23.05 -5.85 1.37
C ASP A 282 22.55 -6.85 0.33
N ARG A 283 22.26 -8.09 0.74
CA ARG A 283 21.68 -9.10 -0.16
C ARG A 283 20.28 -8.70 -0.63
N LYS A 284 19.43 -8.20 0.27
CA LYS A 284 18.09 -7.70 -0.08
C LYS A 284 18.17 -6.45 -0.97
N ALA A 285 19.09 -5.53 -0.68
CA ALA A 285 19.31 -4.34 -1.50
C ALA A 285 19.74 -4.72 -2.91
N ARG A 286 20.69 -5.66 -3.06
CA ARG A 286 21.11 -6.18 -4.37
C ARG A 286 19.96 -6.87 -5.11
N ALA A 287 19.16 -7.70 -4.43
CA ALA A 287 18.00 -8.34 -5.03
C ALA A 287 17.00 -7.30 -5.57
N LYS A 288 16.70 -6.25 -4.80
CA LYS A 288 15.81 -5.17 -5.22
C LYS A 288 16.38 -4.34 -6.37
N ILE A 289 17.70 -4.09 -6.40
CA ILE A 289 18.35 -3.43 -7.54
C ILE A 289 18.22 -4.29 -8.80
N THR A 290 18.43 -5.61 -8.71
CA THR A 290 18.27 -6.52 -9.84
C THR A 290 16.82 -6.57 -10.34
N GLU A 291 15.85 -6.58 -9.42
CA GLU A 291 14.43 -6.51 -9.73
C GLU A 291 14.08 -5.21 -10.47
N LEU A 292 14.52 -4.07 -9.94
CA LEU A 292 14.32 -2.75 -10.56
C LEU A 292 14.99 -2.67 -11.95
N MET A 293 16.19 -3.21 -12.12
CA MET A 293 16.83 -3.32 -13.44
C MET A 293 16.01 -4.17 -14.41
N GLY A 294 15.41 -5.26 -13.91
CA GLY A 294 14.49 -6.09 -14.70
C GLY A 294 13.23 -5.33 -15.13
N GLU A 295 12.65 -4.52 -14.25
CA GLU A 295 11.51 -3.65 -14.57
C GLU A 295 11.86 -2.57 -15.59
N VAL A 296 13.02 -1.92 -15.45
CA VAL A 296 13.50 -0.92 -16.41
C VAL A 296 13.68 -1.54 -17.81
N LEU A 297 14.21 -2.77 -17.89
CA LEU A 297 14.34 -3.47 -19.16
C LEU A 297 12.99 -3.85 -19.78
N LYS A 298 12.01 -4.26 -18.96
CA LYS A 298 10.64 -4.52 -19.42
C LYS A 298 9.95 -3.26 -19.92
N LEU A 299 10.10 -2.14 -19.21
CA LEU A 299 9.60 -0.84 -19.65
C LEU A 299 10.23 -0.42 -20.96
N TRP A 300 11.54 -0.60 -21.11
CA TRP A 300 12.23 -0.30 -22.35
C TRP A 300 11.73 -1.16 -23.52
N GLN A 301 11.54 -2.46 -23.28
CA GLN A 301 10.93 -3.37 -24.26
C GLN A 301 9.52 -2.90 -24.66
N HIS A 302 8.69 -2.53 -23.69
CA HIS A 302 7.35 -1.98 -23.95
C HIS A 302 7.41 -0.74 -24.83
N VAL A 303 8.29 0.21 -24.54
CA VAL A 303 8.47 1.43 -25.36
C VAL A 303 8.94 1.10 -26.78
N LEU A 304 9.81 0.10 -26.94
CA LEU A 304 10.24 -0.35 -28.27
C LEU A 304 9.10 -0.98 -29.06
N ASP A 305 8.24 -1.77 -28.40
CA ASP A 305 7.11 -2.41 -29.05
C ASP A 305 6.00 -1.39 -29.38
N GLU A 306 5.69 -0.45 -28.47
CA GLU A 306 4.81 0.69 -28.75
C GLU A 306 5.32 1.54 -29.91
N ARG A 307 6.64 1.74 -30.01
CA ARG A 307 7.21 2.48 -31.14
C ARG A 307 7.06 1.73 -32.45
N LYS A 308 7.28 0.41 -32.48
CA LYS A 308 7.01 -0.40 -33.69
C LYS A 308 5.55 -0.32 -34.11
N GLU A 309 4.63 -0.38 -33.16
CA GLU A 309 3.19 -0.24 -33.43
C GLU A 309 2.85 1.16 -33.94
N SER A 310 3.45 2.20 -33.36
CA SER A 310 3.29 3.59 -33.81
C SER A 310 3.86 3.79 -35.22
N ASP A 311 5.03 3.23 -35.52
CA ASP A 311 5.64 3.32 -36.85
C ASP A 311 4.75 2.61 -37.88
N ALA A 312 4.24 1.40 -37.58
CA ALA A 312 3.29 0.68 -38.43
C ALA A 312 1.97 1.43 -38.63
N LEU A 313 1.45 2.08 -37.59
CA LEU A 313 0.25 2.93 -37.69
C LEU A 313 0.53 4.18 -38.52
N SER A 314 1.72 4.78 -38.39
CA SER A 314 2.12 5.95 -39.17
C SER A 314 2.20 5.62 -40.66
N GLU A 315 2.73 4.44 -41.03
CA GLU A 315 2.73 3.96 -42.42
C GLU A 315 1.31 3.80 -42.96
N GLN A 316 0.38 3.26 -42.17
CA GLN A 316 -1.04 3.16 -42.57
C GLN A 316 -1.70 4.54 -42.73
N VAL A 317 -1.38 5.48 -41.86
CA VAL A 317 -1.86 6.87 -41.95
C VAL A 317 -1.27 7.57 -43.18
N GLU A 318 0.01 7.37 -43.49
CA GLU A 318 0.64 7.87 -44.72
C GLU A 318 0.00 7.26 -45.96
N GLU A 319 -0.29 5.96 -45.96
CA GLU A 319 -1.01 5.30 -47.06
C GLU A 319 -2.41 5.91 -47.23
N MET A 320 -3.17 6.06 -46.14
CA MET A 320 -4.48 6.72 -46.14
C MET A 320 -4.40 8.17 -46.61
N ASN A 321 -3.41 8.93 -46.16
CA ASN A 321 -3.17 10.30 -46.60
C ASN A 321 -2.79 10.37 -48.08
N SER A 322 -2.04 9.39 -48.61
CA SER A 322 -1.75 9.31 -50.04
C SER A 322 -3.01 9.05 -50.86
N ARG A 323 -3.92 8.19 -50.36
CA ARG A 323 -5.25 7.91 -50.94
C ARG A 323 -6.16 9.15 -50.87
N LEU A 324 -6.13 9.86 -49.73
CA LEU A 324 -6.86 11.11 -49.55
C LEU A 324 -6.29 12.21 -50.44
N ALA A 325 -4.98 12.32 -50.60
CA ALA A 325 -4.34 13.29 -51.49
C ALA A 325 -4.65 13.01 -52.96
N THR A 326 -4.73 11.74 -53.37
CA THR A 326 -5.19 11.38 -54.72
C THR A 326 -6.68 11.69 -54.91
N ALA A 327 -7.54 11.41 -53.92
CA ALA A 327 -8.95 11.78 -53.95
C ALA A 327 -9.18 13.29 -53.92
N GLN A 328 -8.46 14.02 -53.06
CA GLN A 328 -8.45 15.48 -53.00
C GLN A 328 -7.82 16.09 -54.24
N GLY A 329 -6.85 15.44 -54.88
CA GLY A 329 -6.32 15.88 -56.18
C GLY A 329 -7.40 15.81 -57.25
N ALA A 330 -8.14 14.70 -57.30
CA ALA A 330 -9.31 14.57 -58.18
C ALA A 330 -10.40 15.61 -57.85
N GLN A 331 -10.63 15.90 -56.55
CA GLN A 331 -11.60 16.87 -56.08
C GLN A 331 -11.14 18.33 -56.29
N LYS A 332 -9.85 18.63 -56.08
CA LYS A 332 -9.23 19.93 -56.36
C LYS A 332 -9.21 20.18 -57.84
N GLU A 333 -8.99 19.19 -58.69
CA GLU A 333 -9.09 19.41 -60.14
C GLU A 333 -10.53 19.75 -60.54
N THR A 334 -11.54 19.16 -59.88
CA THR A 334 -12.94 19.55 -60.06
C THR A 334 -13.26 20.91 -59.43
N THR A 335 -12.72 21.23 -58.26
CA THR A 335 -12.99 22.47 -57.53
C THR A 335 -12.19 23.64 -58.08
N ARG A 336 -10.99 23.43 -58.61
CA ARG A 336 -10.16 24.39 -59.34
C ARG A 336 -10.83 24.78 -60.65
N ARG A 337 -11.42 23.82 -61.38
CA ARG A 337 -12.32 24.15 -62.51
C ARG A 337 -13.52 25.02 -62.11
N VAL A 338 -13.91 25.02 -60.83
CA VAL A 338 -14.99 25.86 -60.26
C VAL A 338 -14.44 27.18 -59.68
N LEU A 339 -13.27 27.19 -59.03
CA LEU A 339 -12.63 28.34 -58.39
C LEU A 339 -11.82 29.21 -59.35
N GLU A 340 -11.27 28.67 -60.44
CA GLU A 340 -10.77 29.48 -61.58
C GLU A 340 -11.90 30.29 -62.21
N ARG A 341 -13.18 29.95 -61.94
CA ARG A 341 -14.32 30.81 -62.28
C ARG A 341 -14.62 31.88 -61.22
N MET A 342 -14.03 31.82 -60.02
CA MET A 342 -14.30 32.73 -58.89
C MET A 342 -13.11 33.62 -58.46
N ASN A 343 -11.86 33.21 -58.66
CA ASN A 343 -10.69 33.85 -58.02
C ASN A 343 -10.07 35.04 -58.79
N TYR A 344 -10.88 35.83 -59.50
CA TYR A 344 -10.41 37.09 -60.08
C TYR A 344 -10.49 38.29 -59.10
N ALA A 345 -10.80 38.07 -57.81
CA ALA A 345 -11.35 39.13 -56.96
C ALA A 345 -10.66 39.44 -55.61
N SER A 346 -9.58 38.75 -55.18
CA SER A 346 -9.10 38.95 -53.78
C SER A 346 -7.57 38.88 -53.57
N THR A 347 -6.81 39.71 -54.26
CA THR A 347 -5.35 39.87 -54.03
C THR A 347 -4.97 41.12 -53.23
N MET A 348 -5.91 42.01 -52.90
CA MET A 348 -5.58 43.35 -52.36
C MET A 348 -5.49 43.42 -50.82
N SER A 349 -6.11 42.52 -50.05
CA SER A 349 -6.14 42.65 -48.58
C SER A 349 -4.88 42.15 -47.85
N LEU A 350 -4.07 41.29 -48.49
CA LEU A 350 -2.88 40.69 -47.87
C LEU A 350 -1.71 41.66 -47.73
N LEU A 351 -1.63 42.70 -48.57
CA LEU A 351 -0.54 43.68 -48.55
C LEU A 351 -0.66 44.70 -47.40
N LEU A 352 -1.87 44.95 -46.88
CA LEU A 352 -2.09 45.92 -45.81
C LEU A 352 -1.69 45.39 -44.42
N ALA A 353 -1.86 44.10 -44.17
CA ALA A 353 -1.56 43.50 -42.87
C ALA A 353 -0.04 43.37 -42.56
N ALA A 354 0.81 43.33 -43.58
CA ALA A 354 2.25 43.12 -43.41
C ALA A 354 3.00 44.40 -42.98
N VAL A 355 2.46 45.60 -43.27
CA VAL A 355 3.14 46.88 -42.98
C VAL A 355 2.88 47.34 -41.54
N GLU A 356 1.78 46.93 -40.93
CA GLU A 356 1.37 47.36 -39.58
C GLU A 356 2.18 46.71 -38.45
N GLY A 357 2.68 45.48 -38.67
CA GLY A 357 3.49 44.75 -37.67
C GLY A 357 4.90 45.32 -37.44
N TRP A 358 5.52 45.91 -38.46
CA TRP A 358 6.90 46.40 -38.37
C TRP A 358 7.04 47.68 -37.54
N TYR A 359 5.97 48.48 -37.44
CA TYR A 359 5.99 49.76 -36.72
C TYR A 359 6.07 49.61 -35.19
N LEU A 360 5.52 48.52 -34.64
CA LEU A 360 5.42 48.32 -33.19
C LEU A 360 6.75 47.89 -32.54
N GLU A 361 7.59 47.13 -33.26
CA GLU A 361 8.82 46.56 -32.72
C GLU A 361 9.94 47.61 -32.51
N VAL A 362 9.88 48.73 -33.24
CA VAL A 362 10.86 49.83 -33.13
C VAL A 362 10.66 50.68 -31.86
N GLN A 363 9.47 50.64 -31.25
CA GLN A 363 9.13 51.50 -30.10
C GLN A 363 9.62 50.96 -28.75
N ASP A 364 9.69 49.64 -28.58
CA ASP A 364 10.02 49.00 -27.30
C ASP A 364 11.52 49.00 -26.99
N SER A 365 12.38 49.01 -28.02
CA SER A 365 13.85 48.98 -27.83
C SER A 365 14.41 50.25 -27.14
N LYS A 366 13.69 51.38 -27.15
CA LYS A 366 14.15 52.64 -26.54
C LYS A 366 14.00 52.72 -25.02
N LYS A 367 13.14 51.92 -24.38
CA LYS A 367 12.81 52.06 -22.95
C LYS A 367 13.77 51.31 -22.00
N GLN A 368 14.61 50.41 -22.52
CA GLN A 368 15.38 49.47 -21.70
C GLN A 368 16.78 49.97 -21.29
N GLY A 369 17.27 51.08 -21.88
CA GLY A 369 18.61 51.63 -21.61
C GLY A 369 18.76 52.44 -20.32
N ASP A 370 17.71 53.06 -19.81
CA ASP A 370 17.81 54.07 -18.74
C ASP A 370 17.91 53.49 -17.31
N MET A 371 17.60 52.19 -17.13
CA MET A 371 17.51 51.58 -15.79
C MET A 371 18.87 51.10 -15.21
N GLN A 372 19.88 50.91 -16.07
CA GLN A 372 21.16 50.30 -15.65
C GLN A 372 22.14 51.29 -14.98
N HIS A 373 21.98 52.60 -15.17
CA HIS A 373 22.93 53.61 -14.68
C HIS A 373 22.77 53.96 -13.17
N LEU A 374 21.64 53.60 -12.56
CA LEU A 374 21.28 53.96 -11.18
C LEU A 374 21.88 53.05 -10.10
N LEU A 375 22.21 51.80 -10.42
CA LEU A 375 22.68 50.79 -9.45
C LEU A 375 24.17 50.94 -9.07
N ALA A 376 24.99 51.51 -9.94
CA ALA A 376 26.43 51.63 -9.71
C ALA A 376 26.83 52.67 -8.62
N GLN A 377 25.96 53.65 -8.35
CA GLN A 377 26.28 54.78 -7.45
C GLN A 377 26.09 54.44 -5.96
N ALA A 378 25.33 53.39 -5.63
CA ALA A 378 25.02 53.01 -4.24
C ALA A 378 26.15 52.19 -3.57
N GLN A 379 26.96 51.44 -4.33
CA GLN A 379 27.96 50.52 -3.76
C GLN A 379 29.22 51.20 -3.21
N SER A 380 29.55 52.45 -3.59
CA SER A 380 30.82 53.07 -3.17
C SER A 380 30.79 53.69 -1.76
N ARG A 381 29.60 54.00 -1.22
CA ARG A 381 29.46 54.68 0.09
C ARG A 381 29.61 53.76 1.30
N LEU A 382 29.45 52.44 1.15
CA LEU A 382 29.45 51.49 2.27
C LEU A 382 30.86 51.08 2.75
N ARG A 383 31.89 51.22 1.90
CA ARG A 383 33.26 50.71 2.20
C ARG A 383 34.12 51.64 3.06
N ALA A 384 33.74 52.90 3.26
CA ALA A 384 34.56 53.88 3.97
C ALA A 384 34.40 53.89 5.51
N TYR A 385 33.40 53.20 6.06
CA TYR A 385 33.00 53.36 7.48
C TYR A 385 33.67 52.36 8.46
N LEU A 386 34.36 51.31 7.99
CA LEU A 386 34.75 50.14 8.82
C LEU A 386 36.20 50.10 9.32
N LYS A 387 37.03 51.15 9.18
CA LYS A 387 38.50 51.03 9.36
C LYS A 387 39.14 51.84 10.50
N GLY A 388 38.45 52.23 11.58
CA GLY A 388 39.08 53.06 12.62
C GLY A 388 38.57 52.90 14.06
N LYS A 389 39.02 51.88 14.79
CA LYS A 389 39.07 51.82 16.28
C LYS A 389 39.68 50.49 16.76
N ASN A 390 40.96 50.44 17.22
CA ASN A 390 41.44 49.35 18.11
C ASN A 390 42.85 49.44 18.74
N GLU A 391 43.34 50.59 19.24
CA GLU A 391 44.63 50.60 19.99
C GLU A 391 44.62 51.61 21.15
N ALA A 392 44.15 51.22 22.35
CA ALA A 392 44.21 52.10 23.54
C ALA A 392 44.11 51.41 24.93
N SER A 393 44.51 50.14 25.11
CA SER A 393 44.23 49.42 26.39
C SER A 393 45.33 48.49 26.93
N LEU A 394 46.62 48.88 26.84
CA LEU A 394 47.74 47.98 27.23
C LEU A 394 48.84 48.59 28.12
N LYS A 395 48.54 49.61 28.93
CA LYS A 395 49.58 50.33 29.71
C LYS A 395 49.43 50.36 31.24
N VAL A 396 48.38 49.74 31.81
CA VAL A 396 48.05 49.89 33.25
C VAL A 396 48.57 48.75 34.14
N LEU A 397 49.13 47.67 33.57
CA LEU A 397 49.40 46.42 34.31
C LEU A 397 50.81 46.29 34.95
N LYS A 398 51.68 47.31 34.89
CA LYS A 398 53.12 47.10 35.14
C LYS A 398 53.72 47.76 36.40
N MET A 399 52.92 48.22 37.36
CA MET A 399 53.41 49.15 38.40
C MET A 399 53.19 48.76 39.88
N ALA A 400 52.76 47.53 40.19
CA ALA A 400 52.16 47.25 41.52
C ALA A 400 52.88 46.26 42.46
N LEU A 401 54.08 45.75 42.19
CA LEU A 401 54.66 44.70 43.06
C LEU A 401 56.15 44.91 43.35
N GLY A 402 56.44 45.62 44.44
CA GLY A 402 57.80 45.78 44.98
C GLY A 402 57.80 45.97 46.50
N GLY A 403 58.03 44.88 47.23
CA GLY A 403 58.58 44.89 48.61
C GLY A 403 57.72 44.21 49.69
N CYS A 404 58.17 43.06 50.21
CA CYS A 404 58.08 42.70 51.65
C CYS A 404 58.86 41.41 52.03
N ASP A 405 59.69 41.55 53.07
CA ASP A 405 60.18 40.66 54.14
C ASP A 405 60.44 39.16 53.96
N THR A 406 61.69 38.74 54.19
CA THR A 406 62.25 37.40 53.98
C THR A 406 61.55 36.23 54.71
N ASN A 407 60.83 36.48 55.83
CA ASN A 407 60.02 35.47 56.52
C ASN A 407 58.60 35.37 55.96
N ILE A 408 58.04 36.50 55.50
CA ILE A 408 56.85 36.48 54.66
C ILE A 408 57.22 35.78 53.35
N VAL A 409 58.42 35.97 52.82
CA VAL A 409 58.90 35.31 51.61
C VAL A 409 58.98 33.79 51.77
N THR A 410 59.47 33.23 52.88
CA THR A 410 59.49 31.77 53.06
C THR A 410 58.11 31.16 53.29
N GLN A 411 57.26 31.80 54.10
CA GLN A 411 55.87 31.36 54.28
C GLN A 411 55.05 31.56 52.99
N ALA A 412 55.28 32.66 52.28
CA ALA A 412 54.71 32.91 50.96
C ALA A 412 55.23 31.92 49.94
N PHE A 413 56.50 31.48 49.99
CA PHE A 413 57.02 30.43 49.10
C PHE A 413 56.41 29.06 49.44
N ALA A 414 56.15 28.74 50.70
CA ALA A 414 55.47 27.51 51.10
C ALA A 414 53.98 27.53 50.71
N CYS A 415 53.26 28.62 51.00
CA CYS A 415 51.89 28.83 50.56
C CYS A 415 51.81 28.89 49.03
N TRP A 416 52.78 29.51 48.35
CA TRP A 416 52.88 29.54 46.88
C TRP A 416 53.17 28.16 46.33
N LYS A 417 54.04 27.36 46.94
CA LYS A 417 54.30 25.99 46.51
C LYS A 417 53.04 25.12 46.65
N SER A 418 52.30 25.26 47.75
CA SER A 418 50.99 24.59 47.93
C SER A 418 50.00 25.08 46.88
N HIS A 419 49.78 26.39 46.77
CA HIS A 419 48.89 26.98 45.77
C HIS A 419 49.27 26.64 44.34
N TYR A 420 50.57 26.54 44.03
CA TYR A 420 51.05 26.17 42.71
C TYR A 420 50.81 24.68 42.44
N SER A 421 50.98 23.82 43.44
CA SER A 421 50.61 22.40 43.32
C SER A 421 49.10 22.25 43.13
N ASP A 422 48.30 22.89 43.97
CA ASP A 422 46.84 22.86 43.91
C ASP A 422 46.34 23.44 42.57
N ALA A 423 46.89 24.58 42.13
CA ALA A 423 46.56 25.18 40.84
C ALA A 423 47.04 24.34 39.65
N LYS A 424 48.14 23.59 39.78
CA LYS A 424 48.61 22.65 38.75
C LYS A 424 47.67 21.45 38.67
N ASP A 425 47.27 20.88 39.80
CA ASP A 425 46.35 19.75 39.87
C ASP A 425 44.94 20.15 39.39
N GLU A 426 44.48 21.35 39.74
CA GLU A 426 43.24 21.95 39.23
C GLU A 426 43.33 22.20 37.72
N ALA A 427 44.45 22.72 37.21
CA ALA A 427 44.64 22.92 35.78
C ALA A 427 44.72 21.59 35.00
N GLU A 428 45.31 20.53 35.57
CA GLU A 428 45.34 19.19 34.99
C GLU A 428 43.93 18.57 34.98
N LEU A 429 43.16 18.73 36.06
CA LEU A 429 41.77 18.29 36.14
C LEU A 429 40.89 19.04 35.13
N GLU A 430 41.01 20.37 35.06
CA GLU A 430 40.30 21.18 34.08
C GLU A 430 40.67 20.79 32.64
N ALA A 431 41.95 20.53 32.36
CA ALA A 431 42.40 20.06 31.06
C ALA A 431 41.78 18.70 30.70
N ALA A 432 41.74 17.76 31.67
CA ALA A 432 41.09 16.47 31.50
C ALA A 432 39.57 16.60 31.29
N MET A 433 38.90 17.49 32.04
CA MET A 433 37.47 17.77 31.85
C MET A 433 37.19 18.39 30.48
N ARG A 434 38.01 19.36 30.03
CA ARG A 434 37.88 19.96 28.70
C ARG A 434 38.08 18.94 27.58
N GLU A 435 39.00 17.99 27.75
CA GLU A 435 39.20 16.93 26.77
C GLU A 435 38.01 15.96 26.75
N ASN A 436 37.49 15.56 27.91
CA ASN A 436 36.27 14.77 27.98
C ASN A 436 35.06 15.49 27.38
N ASP A 437 34.92 16.80 27.62
CA ASP A 437 33.85 17.61 27.02
C ASP A 437 33.96 17.65 25.49
N LYS A 438 35.18 17.72 24.92
CA LYS A 438 35.37 17.60 23.47
C LYS A 438 34.93 16.24 22.96
N VAL A 439 35.32 15.15 23.61
CA VAL A 439 34.92 13.79 23.21
C VAL A 439 33.39 13.64 23.26
N ILE A 440 32.74 14.16 24.30
CA ILE A 440 31.27 14.16 24.43
C ILE A 440 30.63 15.01 23.33
N GLN A 441 31.18 16.19 23.02
CA GLN A 441 30.67 17.03 21.93
C GLN A 441 30.86 16.37 20.57
N GLU A 442 31.99 15.75 20.31
CA GLU A 442 32.25 15.00 19.08
C GLU A 442 31.27 13.83 18.94
N TYR A 443 31.09 13.04 20.01
CA TYR A 443 30.13 11.94 20.03
C TYR A 443 28.70 12.43 19.78
N LYS A 444 28.28 13.51 20.43
CA LYS A 444 26.98 14.15 20.20
C LYS A 444 26.83 14.64 18.75
N SER A 445 27.88 15.24 18.19
CA SER A 445 27.87 15.71 16.79
C SER A 445 27.75 14.56 15.79
N GLN A 446 28.45 13.45 16.03
CA GLN A 446 28.39 12.25 15.19
C GLN A 446 27.01 11.59 15.28
N HIS A 447 26.45 11.47 16.50
CA HIS A 447 25.10 10.95 16.69
C HIS A 447 24.04 11.82 16.03
N ASN A 448 24.15 13.14 16.15
CA ASN A 448 23.23 14.07 15.49
C ASN A 448 23.29 13.94 13.97
N LYS A 449 24.50 13.88 13.38
CA LYS A 449 24.66 13.65 11.93
C LYS A 449 24.10 12.30 11.49
N ALA A 450 24.29 11.24 12.28
CA ALA A 450 23.74 9.93 11.99
C ALA A 450 22.20 9.92 12.06
N ALA A 451 21.63 10.59 13.06
CA ALA A 451 20.19 10.76 13.20
C ALA A 451 19.61 11.59 12.05
N GLU A 452 20.23 12.72 11.69
CA GLU A 452 19.84 13.55 10.56
C GLU A 452 19.91 12.77 9.24
N ALA A 453 20.98 11.99 9.01
CA ALA A 453 21.10 11.13 7.84
C ALA A 453 20.04 10.00 7.79
N ALA A 454 19.57 9.52 8.95
CA ALA A 454 18.47 8.56 9.02
C ALA A 454 17.12 9.24 8.74
N MET A 455 16.88 10.43 9.32
CA MET A 455 15.68 11.22 9.07
C MET A 455 15.59 11.68 7.61
N ASN A 456 16.68 12.12 6.99
CA ASN A 456 16.72 12.49 5.58
C ASN A 456 16.46 11.28 4.65
N ARG A 457 16.93 10.09 5.02
CA ARG A 457 16.58 8.86 4.28
C ARG A 457 15.10 8.53 4.43
N ALA A 458 14.54 8.63 5.63
CA ALA A 458 13.11 8.43 5.84
C ALA A 458 12.27 9.45 5.06
N ALA A 459 12.66 10.73 5.06
CA ALA A 459 12.01 11.78 4.29
C ALA A 459 11.99 11.46 2.78
N ARG A 460 13.13 11.04 2.21
CA ARG A 460 13.19 10.59 0.80
C ARG A 460 12.28 9.41 0.52
N PHE A 461 12.22 8.42 1.42
CA PHE A 461 11.28 7.31 1.27
C PHE A 461 9.81 7.77 1.29
N TYR A 462 9.47 8.76 2.12
CA TYR A 462 8.13 9.35 2.10
C TYR A 462 7.83 10.10 0.82
N GLU A 463 8.79 10.88 0.29
CA GLU A 463 8.65 11.58 -0.99
C GLU A 463 8.49 10.60 -2.16
N GLU A 464 9.30 9.54 -2.20
CA GLU A 464 9.21 8.48 -3.20
C GLU A 464 7.86 7.73 -3.13
N ASN A 465 7.39 7.40 -1.92
CA ASN A 465 6.08 6.76 -1.74
C ASN A 465 4.94 7.67 -2.19
N LEU A 466 5.01 8.98 -1.91
CA LEU A 466 3.98 9.92 -2.36
C LEU A 466 3.93 10.00 -3.89
N LEU A 467 5.09 9.98 -4.56
CA LEU A 467 5.14 9.90 -6.02
C LEU A 467 4.54 8.60 -6.54
N LEU A 468 4.84 7.46 -5.91
CA LEU A 468 4.24 6.17 -6.27
C LEU A 468 2.71 6.19 -6.12
N GLU A 469 2.18 6.75 -5.03
CA GLU A 469 0.73 6.91 -4.85
C GLU A 469 0.09 7.76 -5.96
N ILE A 470 0.75 8.84 -6.39
CA ILE A 470 0.27 9.66 -7.52
C ILE A 470 0.26 8.85 -8.82
N PHE A 471 1.31 8.06 -9.10
CA PHE A 471 1.36 7.22 -10.30
C PHE A 471 0.35 6.08 -10.27
N GLU A 472 0.11 5.47 -9.12
CA GLU A 472 -0.93 4.45 -8.95
C GLU A 472 -2.33 5.03 -9.19
N ASN A 473 -2.62 6.21 -8.62
CA ASN A 473 -3.87 6.90 -8.85
C ASN A 473 -4.05 7.27 -10.33
N TRP A 474 -3.01 7.78 -10.99
CA TRP A 474 -3.06 8.08 -12.43
C TRP A 474 -3.28 6.83 -13.29
N ARG A 475 -2.65 5.70 -12.93
CA ARG A 475 -2.84 4.41 -13.61
C ARG A 475 -4.29 3.93 -13.50
N ILE A 476 -4.87 4.04 -12.29
CA ILE A 476 -6.26 3.67 -12.05
C ILE A 476 -7.19 4.58 -12.86
N ASP A 477 -6.97 5.90 -12.82
CA ASP A 477 -7.79 6.88 -13.53
C ASP A 477 -7.74 6.66 -15.04
N SER A 478 -6.55 6.45 -15.61
CA SER A 478 -6.37 6.15 -17.04
C SER A 478 -7.06 4.86 -17.46
N SER A 479 -7.06 3.84 -16.59
CA SER A 479 -7.77 2.57 -16.83
C SER A 479 -9.30 2.76 -16.81
N VAL A 480 -9.79 3.56 -15.86
CA VAL A 480 -11.21 3.92 -15.75
C VAL A 480 -11.65 4.71 -16.98
N GLU A 481 -10.89 5.73 -17.37
CA GLU A 481 -11.15 6.55 -18.56
C GLU A 481 -11.16 5.70 -19.83
N GLY A 482 -10.21 4.76 -19.99
CA GLY A 482 -10.21 3.82 -21.11
C GLY A 482 -11.45 2.92 -21.15
N THR A 483 -11.91 2.46 -19.98
CA THR A 483 -13.13 1.64 -19.85
C THR A 483 -14.40 2.46 -20.15
N VAL A 484 -14.49 3.68 -19.62
CA VAL A 484 -15.58 4.62 -19.88
C VAL A 484 -15.66 4.92 -21.38
N THR A 485 -14.54 5.26 -22.03
CA THR A 485 -14.49 5.57 -23.46
C THR A 485 -14.95 4.37 -24.31
N ARG A 486 -14.47 3.17 -23.99
CA ARG A 486 -14.86 1.93 -24.69
C ARG A 486 -16.36 1.63 -24.56
N ASN A 487 -16.91 1.81 -23.36
CA ASN A 487 -18.33 1.56 -23.10
C ASN A 487 -19.22 2.67 -23.65
N GLN A 488 -18.77 3.92 -23.63
CA GLN A 488 -19.47 5.05 -24.22
C GLN A 488 -19.71 4.83 -25.72
N GLY A 489 -18.70 4.34 -26.45
CA GLY A 489 -18.85 3.96 -27.86
C GLY A 489 -19.93 2.88 -28.08
N LYS A 490 -19.99 1.86 -27.21
CA LYS A 490 -21.04 0.82 -27.26
C LYS A 490 -22.42 1.39 -26.94
N VAL A 491 -22.52 2.26 -25.93
CA VAL A 491 -23.78 2.94 -25.55
C VAL A 491 -24.28 3.81 -26.69
N ASP A 492 -23.41 4.58 -27.33
CA ASP A 492 -23.80 5.46 -28.43
C ASP A 492 -24.16 4.66 -29.70
N ALA A 493 -23.47 3.56 -29.99
CA ALA A 493 -23.89 2.63 -31.04
C ALA A 493 -25.28 2.03 -30.76
N LYS A 494 -25.58 1.65 -29.51
CA LYS A 494 -26.91 1.16 -29.10
C LYS A 494 -27.97 2.26 -29.18
N ARG A 495 -27.64 3.50 -28.82
CA ARG A 495 -28.53 4.67 -29.01
C ARG A 495 -28.83 4.92 -30.49
N GLN A 496 -27.83 4.81 -31.37
CA GLN A 496 -28.03 4.92 -32.82
C GLN A 496 -28.91 3.80 -33.36
N GLN A 497 -28.72 2.55 -32.90
CA GLN A 497 -29.60 1.42 -33.25
C GLN A 497 -31.05 1.69 -32.82
N LEU A 498 -31.27 2.14 -31.58
CA LEU A 498 -32.59 2.53 -31.08
C LEU A 498 -33.20 3.68 -31.89
N ALA A 499 -32.42 4.69 -32.25
CA ALA A 499 -32.88 5.79 -33.09
C ALA A 499 -33.30 5.32 -34.49
N SER A 500 -32.55 4.40 -35.10
CA SER A 500 -32.89 3.77 -36.38
C SER A 500 -34.19 2.96 -36.29
N VAL A 501 -34.36 2.17 -35.22
CA VAL A 501 -35.59 1.41 -34.96
C VAL A 501 -36.79 2.35 -34.79
N HIS A 502 -36.65 3.44 -34.03
CA HIS A 502 -37.70 4.46 -33.91
C HIS A 502 -38.04 5.10 -35.26
N GLN A 503 -37.05 5.34 -36.13
CA GLN A 503 -37.29 5.87 -37.47
C GLN A 503 -38.02 4.87 -38.37
N MET A 504 -37.70 3.57 -38.27
CA MET A 504 -38.43 2.49 -38.95
C MET A 504 -39.88 2.38 -38.48
N PHE A 505 -40.14 2.52 -37.17
CA PHE A 505 -41.52 2.54 -36.67
C PHE A 505 -42.29 3.78 -37.15
N ARG A 506 -41.66 4.95 -37.21
CA ARG A 506 -42.29 6.16 -37.76
C ARG A 506 -42.60 6.03 -39.25
N SER A 507 -41.68 5.49 -40.05
CA SER A 507 -41.92 5.29 -41.48
C SER A 507 -42.98 4.23 -41.73
N PHE A 508 -43.00 3.16 -40.94
CA PHE A 508 -44.05 2.14 -40.97
C PHE A 508 -45.43 2.73 -40.63
N ALA A 509 -45.53 3.54 -39.58
CA ALA A 509 -46.77 4.24 -39.22
C ALA A 509 -47.24 5.18 -40.35
N GLN A 510 -46.33 5.96 -40.95
CA GLN A 510 -46.65 6.81 -42.11
C GLN A 510 -47.11 5.99 -43.32
N GLN A 511 -46.49 4.85 -43.60
CA GLN A 511 -46.91 3.96 -44.69
C GLN A 511 -48.30 3.38 -44.42
N LEU A 512 -48.58 2.94 -43.19
CA LEU A 512 -49.90 2.49 -42.75
C LEU A 512 -50.96 3.59 -42.93
N GLU A 513 -50.69 4.80 -42.48
CA GLU A 513 -51.61 5.93 -42.68
C GLU A 513 -51.84 6.23 -44.17
N SER A 514 -50.79 6.14 -44.98
CA SER A 514 -50.88 6.37 -46.43
C SER A 514 -51.67 5.26 -47.15
N SER A 515 -51.51 4.00 -46.74
CA SER A 515 -52.21 2.86 -47.34
C SER A 515 -53.69 2.84 -46.94
N LEU A 516 -53.99 3.16 -45.67
CA LEU A 516 -55.35 3.39 -45.18
C LEU A 516 -56.04 4.53 -45.94
N LYS A 517 -55.37 5.67 -46.14
CA LYS A 517 -55.93 6.78 -46.94
C LYS A 517 -56.20 6.38 -48.39
N LYS A 518 -55.27 5.67 -49.04
CA LYS A 518 -55.45 5.18 -50.42
C LYS A 518 -56.58 4.16 -50.54
N SER A 519 -56.74 3.27 -49.56
CA SER A 519 -57.85 2.30 -49.50
C SER A 519 -59.20 3.00 -49.39
N VAL A 520 -59.30 4.02 -48.52
CA VAL A 520 -60.55 4.79 -48.36
C VAL A 520 -60.87 5.63 -49.60
N GLU A 521 -59.87 6.16 -50.30
CA GLU A 521 -60.07 6.85 -51.59
C GLU A 521 -60.46 5.89 -52.71
N ALA A 522 -59.87 4.68 -52.77
CA ALA A 522 -60.25 3.65 -53.73
C ALA A 522 -61.68 3.14 -53.52
N GLU A 523 -62.10 2.95 -52.26
CA GLU A 523 -63.46 2.54 -51.90
C GLU A 523 -64.50 3.66 -52.19
N LYS A 524 -64.10 4.93 -52.09
CA LYS A 524 -64.92 6.06 -52.56
C LYS A 524 -65.00 6.15 -54.09
N LEU A 525 -63.97 5.73 -54.82
CA LEU A 525 -63.98 5.72 -56.29
C LEU A 525 -64.79 4.53 -56.86
N GLU A 526 -64.79 3.38 -56.20
CA GLU A 526 -65.56 2.18 -56.60
C GLU A 526 -67.08 2.33 -56.49
N ARG A 527 -67.58 3.33 -55.74
CA ARG A 527 -69.01 3.65 -55.72
C ARG A 527 -69.52 4.40 -56.96
N THR A 528 -68.67 4.72 -57.96
CA THR A 528 -69.10 5.53 -59.12
C THR A 528 -68.66 5.05 -60.51
N ALA A 529 -68.12 3.84 -60.71
CA ALA A 529 -67.68 3.43 -62.06
C ALA A 529 -68.15 2.02 -62.49
N PRO A 530 -68.70 1.86 -63.71
CA PRO A 530 -69.18 0.57 -64.20
C PRO A 530 -68.08 -0.26 -64.86
N LEU A 531 -68.16 -1.57 -64.58
CA LEU A 531 -67.56 -2.73 -65.22
C LEU A 531 -66.91 -2.52 -66.60
N ARG A 532 -65.58 -2.74 -66.69
CA ARG A 532 -64.98 -3.25 -67.94
C ARG A 532 -63.61 -3.94 -67.78
N ARG A 533 -63.61 -5.21 -68.21
CA ARG A 533 -62.57 -5.96 -68.95
C ARG A 533 -61.17 -6.15 -68.35
N THR A 534 -60.92 -7.43 -68.02
CA THR A 534 -59.79 -8.26 -68.46
C THR A 534 -58.43 -7.57 -68.62
N ARG A 535 -57.54 -7.78 -67.65
CA ARG A 535 -56.11 -7.72 -67.91
C ARG A 535 -55.34 -8.77 -67.11
N THR A 536 -54.50 -9.46 -67.87
CA THR A 536 -53.58 -10.55 -67.59
C THR A 536 -52.74 -10.40 -66.32
N LEU A 537 -52.61 -11.50 -65.57
CA LEU A 537 -51.62 -11.71 -64.52
C LEU A 537 -50.20 -11.52 -65.08
N HIS A 538 -49.56 -10.41 -64.72
CA HIS A 538 -48.11 -10.33 -64.70
C HIS A 538 -47.61 -10.63 -63.29
N LYS A 539 -46.82 -11.70 -63.20
CA LYS A 539 -45.99 -12.10 -62.07
C LYS A 539 -44.99 -10.97 -61.79
N MET A 540 -45.32 -10.07 -60.87
CA MET A 540 -44.34 -9.14 -60.29
C MET A 540 -43.61 -9.86 -59.16
N ASP A 541 -42.46 -10.39 -59.53
CA ASP A 541 -41.35 -10.70 -58.64
C ASP A 541 -40.68 -9.36 -58.33
N THR A 542 -40.93 -8.77 -57.15
CA THR A 542 -40.16 -7.70 -56.47
C THR A 542 -41.00 -7.10 -55.35
N GLY A 543 -40.76 -7.56 -54.12
CA GLY A 543 -41.44 -6.98 -52.95
C GLY A 543 -41.26 -7.75 -51.65
N SER A 544 -40.26 -8.64 -51.54
CA SER A 544 -39.82 -9.06 -50.22
C SER A 544 -39.00 -7.91 -49.63
N VAL A 545 -39.56 -7.28 -48.60
CA VAL A 545 -38.80 -6.38 -47.72
C VAL A 545 -37.74 -7.25 -47.07
N SER A 546 -36.55 -7.25 -47.67
CA SER A 546 -35.42 -8.03 -47.18
C SER A 546 -35.04 -7.44 -45.83
N LEU A 547 -35.26 -8.20 -44.77
CA LEU A 547 -34.69 -7.89 -43.46
C LEU A 547 -33.17 -7.70 -43.63
N PRO A 548 -32.56 -6.65 -43.04
CA PRO A 548 -31.12 -6.49 -43.08
C PRO A 548 -30.47 -7.74 -42.49
N ASP A 549 -29.57 -8.34 -43.28
CA ASP A 549 -28.82 -9.53 -42.90
C ASP A 549 -28.02 -9.29 -41.61
N ILE A 550 -28.47 -9.90 -40.52
CA ILE A 550 -27.92 -9.75 -39.16
C ILE A 550 -26.57 -10.48 -39.01
N HIS A 551 -26.18 -11.28 -40.00
CA HIS A 551 -24.90 -11.99 -40.04
C HIS A 551 -23.84 -11.32 -40.92
N LYS A 552 -24.16 -10.17 -41.51
CA LYS A 552 -23.17 -9.38 -42.23
C LYS A 552 -22.22 -8.77 -41.22
N ALA A 553 -21.00 -9.33 -41.15
CA ALA A 553 -19.91 -8.85 -40.31
C ALA A 553 -19.86 -7.32 -40.34
N SER A 554 -20.01 -6.73 -39.15
CA SER A 554 -19.80 -5.30 -38.89
C SER A 554 -18.63 -4.83 -39.73
N SER A 555 -18.86 -3.86 -40.61
CA SER A 555 -17.78 -3.11 -41.24
C SER A 555 -16.80 -2.65 -40.15
N PRO A 556 -15.48 -2.63 -40.43
CA PRO A 556 -14.51 -2.17 -39.45
C PRO A 556 -14.94 -0.79 -38.95
N SER A 557 -15.09 -0.67 -37.63
CA SER A 557 -15.38 0.59 -36.95
C SER A 557 -14.52 1.70 -37.54
N PRO A 558 -15.04 2.93 -37.72
CA PRO A 558 -14.20 4.09 -37.94
C PRO A 558 -13.13 4.12 -36.84
N ASP A 559 -11.89 4.21 -37.27
CA ASP A 559 -10.72 4.24 -36.41
C ASP A 559 -10.78 5.51 -35.55
N TRP A 560 -11.25 5.36 -34.31
CA TRP A 560 -11.37 6.47 -33.34
C TRP A 560 -10.00 6.95 -32.84
N LYS A 561 -8.90 6.33 -33.28
CA LYS A 561 -7.54 6.76 -32.94
C LYS A 561 -7.08 8.02 -33.68
N ALA A 562 -7.88 8.59 -34.59
CA ALA A 562 -7.48 9.78 -35.35
C ALA A 562 -7.72 11.14 -34.63
N GLU A 563 -8.32 11.18 -33.44
CA GLU A 563 -8.61 12.44 -32.71
C GLU A 563 -8.09 12.50 -31.26
N VAL A 564 -7.01 11.79 -30.93
CA VAL A 564 -6.28 12.10 -29.69
C VAL A 564 -5.31 13.25 -30.00
N GLY A 565 -5.72 14.46 -29.63
CA GLY A 565 -4.93 15.67 -29.73
C GLY A 565 -3.54 15.48 -29.14
N GLN A 566 -2.55 16.00 -29.87
CA GLN A 566 -1.15 16.09 -29.45
C GLN A 566 -1.06 16.58 -27.99
N PRO A 567 -0.27 15.93 -27.12
CA PRO A 567 0.03 16.49 -25.81
C PRO A 567 0.77 17.81 -26.03
N ARG A 568 0.17 18.91 -25.56
CA ARG A 568 0.84 20.20 -25.41
C ARG A 568 2.09 20.00 -24.55
N THR A 569 3.24 20.00 -25.18
CA THR A 569 4.54 20.18 -24.52
C THR A 569 4.59 21.60 -23.97
N ALA A 570 4.22 21.75 -22.70
CA ALA A 570 4.38 22.98 -21.95
C ALA A 570 5.11 22.68 -20.64
N TRP A 571 6.42 22.45 -20.73
CA TRP A 571 7.36 22.68 -19.63
C TRP A 571 8.69 23.12 -20.26
N GLY A 572 8.91 24.44 -20.19
CA GLY A 572 10.22 25.07 -20.09
C GLY A 572 10.43 25.55 -18.67
#